data_AF-D7PJM8-F1
#
_entry.id   AF-D7PJM8-F1
#
_cell.length_a   1.000
_cell.length_b   1.000
_cell.length_c   1.000
_cell.angle_alpha   90.00
_cell.angle_beta   90.00
_cell.angle_gamma   90.00
#
_symmetry.space_group_name_H-M   'P 1'
#
loop_
_entity.id
_entity.type
_entity.pdbx_description
1 polymer ?
#
loop_
_entity_poly.entity_id
_entity_poly.type
_entity_poly.pdbx_seq_one_letter_code
_entity_poly.pdbx_strand_id
1 'polypeptide(L)' 'MAVPKKRTSKSKKNARKANWKRKGYQAAQKSLSLAKSMLRGKTTSFVYSMYVEENE' A
#
# COMPACT_ATOMS: atom_id res chain seq x y z
N MET A 1 7.20 28.56 -21.84
CA MET A 1 6.95 27.54 -20.80
C MET A 1 6.79 28.22 -19.46
N ALA A 2 5.85 27.79 -18.62
CA ALA A 2 5.66 28.40 -17.31
C ALA A 2 6.80 28.03 -16.35
N VAL A 3 7.37 29.03 -15.67
CA VAL A 3 8.44 28.85 -14.67
C VAL A 3 7.97 29.31 -13.29
N PRO A 4 8.36 28.63 -12.21
CA PRO A 4 7.98 29.05 -10.86
C PRO A 4 8.71 30.35 -10.51
N LYS A 5 7.95 31.41 -10.21
CA LYS A 5 8.53 32.69 -9.81
C LYS A 5 9.28 32.62 -8.48
N LYS A 6 8.86 31.74 -7.57
CA LYS A 6 9.44 31.52 -6.23
C LYS A 6 9.42 30.03 -5.87
N ARG A 7 10.36 29.62 -5.01
CA ARG A 7 10.37 28.25 -4.46
C ARG A 7 9.15 28.00 -3.58
N THR A 8 8.67 26.76 -3.59
CA THR A 8 7.63 26.33 -2.64
C THR A 8 8.19 26.37 -1.21
N SER A 9 7.37 26.78 -0.22
CA SER A 9 7.75 26.73 1.20
C SER A 9 8.02 25.28 1.67
N LYS A 10 8.83 25.13 2.73
CA LYS A 10 9.16 23.82 3.31
C LYS A 10 7.91 23.03 3.69
N SER A 11 6.94 23.71 4.33
CA SER A 11 5.65 23.12 4.73
C SER A 11 4.87 22.56 3.53
N LYS A 12 4.66 23.36 2.48
CA LYS A 12 3.92 22.92 1.28
C LYS A 12 4.60 21.75 0.55
N LYS A 13 5.93 21.75 0.45
CA LYS A 13 6.68 20.61 -0.12
C LYS A 13 6.51 19.35 0.72
N ASN A 14 6.63 19.46 2.04
CA ASN A 14 6.51 18.32 2.96
C ASN A 14 5.09 17.74 2.98
N ALA A 15 4.05 18.57 2.93
CA ALA A 15 2.67 18.12 2.86
C ALA A 15 2.40 17.26 1.61
N ARG A 16 2.93 17.66 0.45
CA ARG A 16 2.83 16.85 -0.78
C ARG A 16 3.57 15.51 -0.63
N LYS A 17 4.77 15.52 -0.04
CA LYS A 17 5.54 14.29 0.23
C LYS A 17 4.81 13.35 1.19
N ALA A 18 4.15 13.88 2.22
CA ALA A 18 3.35 13.12 3.17
C ALA A 18 2.15 12.44 2.48
N ASN A 19 1.44 13.18 1.62
CA ASN A 19 0.34 12.62 0.83
C ASN A 19 0.81 11.49 -0.11
N TRP A 20 1.99 11.62 -0.72
CA TRP A 20 2.56 10.57 -1.54
C TRP A 20 2.90 9.32 -0.70
N LYS A 21 3.53 9.48 0.46
CA LYS A 21 3.84 8.37 1.38
C LYS A 21 2.58 7.68 1.93
N ARG A 22 1.51 8.44 2.17
CA ARG A 22 0.24 7.90 2.70
C ARG A 22 -0.39 6.84 1.80
N LYS A 23 -0.13 6.88 0.49
CA LYS A 23 -0.60 5.83 -0.44
C LYS A 23 -0.03 4.45 -0.09
N GLY A 24 1.26 4.39 0.25
CA GLY A 24 1.92 3.15 0.69
C GLY A 24 1.34 2.62 2.00
N TYR A 25 1.04 3.51 2.95
CA TYR A 25 0.39 3.15 4.21
C TYR A 25 -0.97 2.47 3.97
N GLN A 26 -1.82 3.03 3.10
CA GLN A 26 -3.12 2.43 2.77
C GLN A 26 -2.99 1.06 2.10
N ALA A 27 -1.99 0.88 1.22
CA ALA A 27 -1.71 -0.40 0.59
C ALA A 27 -1.27 -1.45 1.64
N ALA A 28 -0.38 -1.07 2.56
CA ALA A 28 0.09 -1.94 3.63
C ALA A 28 -1.05 -2.39 4.56
N GLN A 29 -1.96 -1.48 4.93
CA GLN A 29 -3.12 -1.82 5.76
C GLN A 29 -4.04 -2.85 5.08
N LYS A 30 -4.32 -2.68 3.78
CA LYS A 30 -5.13 -3.63 3.00
C LYS A 30 -4.44 -4.99 2.91
N SER A 31 -3.14 -5.00 2.61
CA SER A 31 -2.34 -6.23 2.54
C SER A 31 -2.34 -6.99 3.86
N LEU A 32 -2.17 -6.29 4.99
CA LEU A 32 -2.18 -6.91 6.31
C LEU A 32 -3.55 -7.49 6.65
N SER A 33 -4.64 -6.77 6.34
CA SER A 33 -5.99 -7.27 6.55
C SER A 33 -6.27 -8.54 5.72
N LEU A 34 -5.79 -8.56 4.47
CA LEU A 34 -5.92 -9.71 3.59
C LEU A 34 -5.17 -10.93 4.15
N ALA A 35 -3.89 -10.75 4.50
CA ALA A 35 -3.07 -11.82 5.06
C ALA A 35 -3.67 -12.43 6.34
N LYS A 36 -4.19 -11.59 7.24
CA LYS A 36 -4.89 -12.05 8.46
C LYS A 36 -6.15 -12.85 8.14
N SER A 37 -6.87 -12.49 7.07
CA SER A 37 -8.07 -13.21 6.66
C SER A 37 -7.74 -14.59 6.09
N MET A 38 -6.67 -14.66 5.26
CA MET A 38 -6.16 -15.91 4.71
C MET A 38 -5.71 -16.88 5.81
N LEU A 39 -4.91 -16.41 6.77
CA LEU A 39 -4.42 -17.23 7.88
C LEU A 39 -5.53 -17.81 8.76
N ARG A 40 -6.67 -17.13 8.87
CA ARG A 40 -7.81 -17.58 9.67
C ARG A 40 -8.76 -18.51 8.91
N GLY A 41 -8.46 -18.86 7.66
CA GLY A 41 -9.32 -19.69 6.82
C GLY A 41 -10.69 -19.06 6.52
N LYS A 42 -10.82 -17.73 6.66
CA LYS A 42 -12.07 -17.06 6.32
C LYS A 42 -12.22 -17.02 4.80
N THR A 43 -13.45 -17.23 4.34
CA THR A 43 -13.77 -17.10 2.92
C THR A 43 -13.47 -15.68 2.46
N THR A 44 -12.47 -15.55 1.59
CA THR A 44 -12.17 -14.31 0.86
C THR A 44 -12.29 -14.61 -0.62
N SER A 45 -12.62 -13.61 -1.44
CA SER A 45 -12.61 -13.74 -2.91
C SER A 45 -11.20 -13.93 -3.49
N PHE A 46 -10.16 -13.83 -2.65
CA PHE A 46 -8.78 -13.99 -3.02
C PHE A 46 -8.43 -15.48 -3.05
N VAL A 47 -8.28 -16.03 -4.26
CA VAL A 47 -7.81 -17.39 -4.47
C VAL A 47 -6.29 -17.40 -4.37
N TYR A 48 -5.77 -18.04 -3.34
CA TYR A 48 -4.34 -18.30 -3.18
C TYR A 48 -4.13 -19.81 -3.27
N SER A 49 -3.21 -20.25 -4.12
CA SER A 49 -2.79 -21.65 -4.19
C SER A 49 -2.06 -22.00 -2.90
N MET A 50 -2.80 -22.50 -1.90
CA MET A 50 -2.23 -23.03 -0.66
C MET A 50 -1.46 -24.33 -0.89
N TYR A 51 -1.68 -24.99 -2.02
CA TYR A 51 -0.96 -26.18 -2.46
C TYR A 51 0.21 -25.75 -3.36
N VAL A 52 1.35 -25.43 -2.74
CA VAL A 52 2.59 -25.96 -3.31
C VAL A 52 2.57 -27.40 -2.84
N GLU A 53 2.42 -28.31 -3.80
CA GLU A 53 2.52 -29.75 -3.59
C GLU A 53 3.60 -30.05 -2.54
N GLU A 54 3.19 -30.62 -1.41
CA GLU A 54 4.06 -31.42 -0.55
C GLU A 54 4.28 -32.76 -1.27
N ASN A 55 4.79 -32.71 -2.51
CA ASN A 55 5.20 -33.88 -3.28
C ASN A 55 6.73 -33.91 -3.30
N GLU A 56 7.24 -34.74 -2.39
CA GLU A 56 8.56 -35.38 -2.37
C GLU A 56 9.81 -34.48 -2.25
#